data_AF-A0A9E3E0M9-F1
#
_entry.id   AF-A0A9E3E0M9-F1
#
_cell.length_a   1.000
_cell.length_b   1.000
_cell.length_c   1.000
_cell.angle_alpha   90.00
_cell.angle_beta   90.00
_cell.angle_gamma   90.00
#
_symmetry.space_group_name_H-M   'P 1'
#
loop_
_entity.id
_entity.type
_entity.pdbx_description
1 polymer ?
#
loop_
_entity_poly.entity_id
_entity_poly.type
_entity_poly.pdbx_seq_one_letter_code
_entity_poly.pdbx_strand_id
1 'polypeptide(L)'
;MPSDEQIMERIEQLEQEREALRRDESSTHGSVAGDVSRLEEIGVELDRLWDLRRQRQALRDAGQDPDTAKERSADTVERYWQ
;
A
#
# COMPACT_ATOMS: atom_id res chain seq x y z
N MET A 1 -0.53 16.25 4.45
CA MET A 1 -0.04 14.88 4.65
C MET A 1 -1.13 14.09 5.36
N PRO A 2 -1.41 12.84 4.97
CA PRO A 2 -2.37 12.01 5.70
C PRO A 2 -1.88 11.81 7.14
N SER A 3 -2.82 11.77 8.10
CA SER A 3 -2.53 11.41 9.48
C SER A 3 -2.17 9.93 9.58
N ASP A 4 -1.55 9.52 10.69
CA ASP A 4 -1.22 8.11 10.91
C ASP A 4 -2.46 7.21 10.93
N GLU A 5 -3.56 7.73 11.45
CA GLU A 5 -4.86 7.05 11.44
C GLU A 5 -5.36 6.84 10.01
N GLN A 6 -5.26 7.87 9.16
CA GLN A 6 -5.63 7.76 7.75
C GLN A 6 -4.73 6.76 6.98
N ILE A 7 -3.44 6.72 7.30
CA ILE A 7 -2.50 5.74 6.71
C ILE A 7 -2.91 4.32 7.13
N MET A 8 -3.23 4.11 8.41
CA MET A 8 -3.66 2.80 8.92
C MET A 8 -5.00 2.37 8.33
N GLU A 9 -5.98 3.27 8.28
CA GLU A 9 -7.29 3.01 7.67
C GLU A 9 -7.12 2.58 6.20
N ARG A 10 -6.24 3.27 5.45
CA ARG A 10 -5.98 2.92 4.05
C ARG A 10 -5.32 1.55 3.91
N ILE A 11 -4.35 1.21 4.77
CA ILE A 11 -3.72 -0.13 4.81
C ILE A 11 -4.79 -1.20 5.06
N GLU A 12 -5.68 -0.99 6.03
CA GLU A 12 -6.74 -1.94 6.37
C GLU A 12 -7.73 -2.13 5.23
N GLN A 13 -8.12 -1.07 4.54
CA GLN A 13 -8.99 -1.14 3.35
C GLN A 13 -8.34 -1.95 2.23
N LEU A 14 -7.04 -1.74 1.97
CA LEU A 14 -6.29 -2.43 0.92
C LEU A 14 -6.11 -3.92 1.23
N GLU A 15 -5.82 -4.28 2.49
CA GLU A 15 -5.75 -5.70 2.89
C GLU A 15 -7.11 -6.40 2.79
N GLN A 16 -8.21 -5.71 3.12
CA GLN A 16 -9.56 -6.24 2.93
C GLN A 16 -9.89 -6.47 1.45
N GLU A 17 -9.52 -5.52 0.58
CA GLU A 17 -9.71 -5.65 -0.87
C GLU A 17 -8.90 -6.82 -1.43
N ARG A 18 -7.64 -6.95 -1.03
CA ARG A 18 -6.76 -8.07 -1.40
C ARG A 18 -7.35 -9.43 -1.01
N GLU A 19 -7.87 -9.54 0.21
CA GLU A 19 -8.47 -10.78 0.69
C GLU A 19 -9.76 -11.12 -0.06
N ALA A 20 -10.57 -10.11 -0.39
CA ALA A 20 -11.77 -10.28 -1.20
C ALA A 20 -11.41 -10.81 -2.61
N LEU A 21 -10.43 -10.22 -3.27
CA LEU A 21 -9.95 -10.65 -4.59
C LEU A 21 -9.43 -12.09 -4.56
N ARG A 22 -8.61 -12.45 -3.57
CA ARG A 22 -8.10 -13.83 -3.40
C ARG A 22 -9.20 -14.86 -3.18
N ARG A 23 -10.27 -14.47 -2.47
CA ARG A 23 -11.43 -15.34 -2.23
C ARG A 23 -12.21 -15.56 -3.52
N ASP A 24 -12.37 -14.52 -4.34
CA ASP A 24 -13.07 -14.59 -5.62
C ASP A 24 -12.31 -15.45 -6.62
N GLU A 25 -10.97 -15.31 -6.68
CA GLU A 25 -10.06 -16.17 -7.46
C GLU A 25 -10.13 -17.66 -7.06
N SER A 26 -10.36 -17.94 -5.79
CA SER A 26 -10.48 -19.32 -5.27
C SER A 26 -11.87 -19.93 -5.56
N SER A 27 -12.90 -19.08 -5.61
CA SER A 27 -14.29 -19.50 -5.83
C SER A 27 -14.60 -19.70 -7.31
N THR A 28 -14.01 -18.89 -8.17
CA THR A 28 -14.10 -18.99 -9.62
C THR A 28 -12.96 -19.90 -10.09
N HIS A 29 -13.22 -20.94 -10.88
CA HIS A 29 -12.18 -21.86 -11.39
C HIS A 29 -11.26 -21.16 -12.42
N GLY A 30 -10.54 -20.11 -12.02
CA GLY A 30 -9.68 -19.30 -12.85
C GLY A 30 -9.55 -17.88 -12.33
N SER A 31 -8.31 -17.45 -12.08
CA SER A 31 -7.96 -16.05 -11.84
C SER A 31 -8.31 -15.22 -13.08
N VAL A 32 -9.08 -14.14 -12.91
CA VAL A 32 -9.34 -13.17 -13.97
C VAL A 32 -8.12 -12.28 -14.07
N ALA A 33 -7.57 -12.06 -15.28
CA ALA A 33 -6.37 -11.24 -15.46
C ALA A 33 -6.45 -9.83 -14.82
N GLY A 34 -7.67 -9.29 -14.64
CA GLY A 34 -7.90 -8.04 -13.92
C GLY A 34 -7.66 -8.13 -12.41
N ASP A 35 -7.93 -9.27 -11.78
CA ASP A 35 -7.73 -9.49 -10.34
C ASP A 35 -6.23 -9.55 -10.01
N VAL A 36 -5.43 -10.15 -10.89
CA VAL A 36 -3.96 -10.20 -10.74
C VAL A 36 -3.36 -8.80 -10.78
N SER A 37 -3.68 -8.01 -11.82
CA SER A 37 -3.20 -6.63 -11.92
C SER A 37 -3.61 -5.79 -10.72
N ARG A 38 -4.85 -5.98 -10.23
CA ARG A 38 -5.33 -5.26 -9.05
C ARG A 38 -4.60 -5.68 -7.77
N LEU A 39 -4.33 -6.97 -7.59
CA LEU A 39 -3.56 -7.48 -6.45
C LEU A 39 -2.13 -6.92 -6.42
N GLU A 40 -1.51 -6.74 -7.59
CA GLU A 40 -0.18 -6.13 -7.71
C GLU A 40 -0.20 -4.64 -7.38
N GLU A 41 -1.19 -3.89 -7.90
CA GLU A 41 -1.40 -2.48 -7.53
C GLU A 41 -1.58 -2.29 -6.02
N ILE A 42 -2.41 -3.15 -5.40
CA ILE A 42 -2.64 -3.13 -3.95
C ILE A 42 -1.34 -3.42 -3.19
N GLY A 43 -0.55 -4.39 -3.63
CA GLY A 43 0.75 -4.70 -3.01
C GLY A 43 1.70 -3.51 -3.05
N VAL A 44 1.77 -2.83 -4.19
CA VAL A 44 2.57 -1.62 -4.37
C VAL A 44 2.09 -0.49 -3.45
N GLU A 45 0.79 -0.28 -3.34
CA GLU A 45 0.22 0.77 -2.49
C GLU A 45 0.48 0.48 -1.00
N LEU A 46 0.32 -0.77 -0.57
CA LEU A 46 0.63 -1.22 0.79
C LEU A 46 2.11 -0.96 1.14
N ASP A 47 3.04 -1.32 0.27
CA ASP A 47 4.47 -1.09 0.50
C ASP A 47 4.79 0.38 0.72
N ARG A 48 4.16 1.29 -0.05
CA ARG A 48 4.33 2.74 0.10
C ARG A 48 3.78 3.24 1.43
N LEU A 49 2.59 2.82 1.81
CA LEU A 49 1.96 3.24 3.08
C LEU A 49 2.76 2.73 4.28
N TRP A 50 3.25 1.50 4.22
CA TRP A 50 4.13 0.94 5.24
C TRP A 50 5.48 1.67 5.35
N ASP A 51 6.08 2.06 4.23
CA ASP A 51 7.29 2.86 4.21
C ASP A 51 7.06 4.26 4.80
N LEU A 52 5.97 4.93 4.39
CA LEU A 52 5.59 6.24 4.91
C LEU A 52 5.38 6.19 6.43
N ARG A 53 4.67 5.17 6.94
CA ARG A 53 4.47 4.99 8.38
C ARG A 53 5.80 4.82 9.12
N ARG A 54 6.70 3.99 8.61
CA ARG A 54 8.04 3.79 9.21
C ARG A 54 8.87 5.08 9.19
N GLN A 55 8.83 5.84 8.11
CA GLN A 55 9.54 7.11 8.00
C GLN A 55 9.00 8.12 9.02
N ARG A 56 7.68 8.24 9.17
CA ARG A 56 7.05 9.10 10.17
C ARG A 56 7.44 8.70 11.59
N GLN A 57 7.49 7.41 11.88
CA GLN A 57 7.94 6.92 13.18
C GLN A 57 9.42 7.26 13.44
N ALA A 58 10.30 7.04 12.47
CA ALA A 58 11.72 7.36 12.60
C ALA A 58 11.97 8.86 12.82
N LEU A 59 11.20 9.73 12.15
CA LEU A 59 11.27 11.18 12.35
C LEU A 59 10.86 11.56 13.78
N ARG A 60 9.78 10.97 14.31
CA ARG A 60 9.37 11.19 15.71
C ARG A 60 10.45 10.76 16.70
N ASP A 61 11.02 9.57 16.48
CA ASP A 61 12.05 9.01 17.34
C ASP A 61 13.32 9.88 17.33
N ALA A 62 13.59 10.57 16.21
CA ALA A 62 14.66 11.54 16.06
C ALA A 62 14.30 12.96 16.57
N GLY A 63 13.09 13.18 17.09
CA GLY A 63 12.61 14.50 17.52
C GLY A 63 12.40 15.49 16.35
N GLN A 64 12.26 14.97 15.13
CA GLN A 64 11.99 15.74 13.92
C GLN A 64 10.49 15.78 13.61
N ASP A 65 10.09 16.68 12.72
CA ASP A 65 8.71 16.81 12.29
C ASP A 65 8.31 15.64 11.36
N PRO A 66 7.38 14.75 11.76
CA PRO A 66 6.93 13.62 10.95
C PRO A 66 6.19 14.05 9.67
N ASP A 67 5.70 15.28 9.56
CA ASP A 67 5.05 15.77 8.35
C ASP A 67 6.06 16.13 7.24
N THR A 68 7.35 16.09 7.56
CA THR A 68 8.44 16.14 6.56
C THR A 68 8.67 14.81 5.86
N ALA A 69 8.01 13.73 6.30
CA ALA A 69 7.99 12.46 5.59
C ALA A 69 7.51 12.68 4.16
N LYS A 70 8.20 12.09 3.18
CA LYS A 70 7.83 12.20 1.77
C LYS A 70 7.37 10.83 1.30
N GLU A 71 6.08 10.75 0.98
CA GLU A 71 5.57 9.63 0.21
C GLU A 71 6.36 9.57 -1.10
N ARG A 72 7.01 8.42 -1.36
CA ARG A 72 7.73 8.27 -2.63
C ARG A 72 6.73 8.41 -3.77
N SER A 73 6.99 9.34 -4.67
CA SER A 73 6.17 9.58 -5.86
C SER A 73 5.93 8.27 -6.58
N ALA A 74 4.68 8.05 -6.99
CA ALA A 74 4.23 6.82 -7.62
C ALA A 74 5.07 6.43 -8.86
N ASP A 75 5.76 7.40 -9.47
CA ASP A 75 6.74 7.27 -10.55
C ASP A 75 7.86 6.24 -10.31
N THR A 76 8.20 5.88 -9.08
CA THR A 76 9.27 4.88 -8.86
C THR A 76 8.81 3.43 -9.10
N VAL A 77 7.49 3.18 -9.19
CA VAL A 77 6.99 1.80 -9.33
C VAL A 77 6.69 1.41 -10.78
N GLU A 78 6.99 2.28 -11.74
CA GLU A 78 7.12 1.90 -13.16
C GLU A 78 8.21 0.84 -13.41
N ARG A 79 9.07 0.54 -12.43
CA ARG A 79 10.12 -0.49 -12.56
C ARG A 79 9.72 -1.90 -12.10
N TYR A 80 8.52 -2.10 -11.56
CA TYR A 80 8.06 -3.47 -11.26
C TYR A 80 7.57 -4.22 -12.51
N TRP A 81 7.56 -3.54 -13.67
CA TRP A 81 6.98 -4.02 -14.91
C TRP A 81 7.93 -3.92 -16.12
N GLN A 82 9.23 -4.13 -15.92
CA GLN A 82 10.18 -4.25 -17.03
C GLN A 82 11.01 -5.53 -16.93
#